data_AF-A0A8C3U2F7-F1
#
_entry.id   AF-A0A8C3U2F7-F1
#
_cell.length_a   1.000
_cell.length_b   1.000
_cell.length_c   1.000
_cell.angle_alpha   90.00
_cell.angle_beta   90.00
_cell.angle_gamma   90.00
#
_symmetry.space_group_name_H-M   'P 1'
#
loop_
_entity.id
_entity.type
_entity.pdbx_description
1 polymer ?
#
loop_
_entity_poly.entity_id
_entity_poly.type
_entity_poly.pdbx_seq_one_letter_code
_entity_poly.pdbx_strand_id
1 'polypeptide(L)'
;GTELVISDVGPPPVGSTLKVLKDQGPATTAPSSQRCATESTAGAGKSSQEEENTHFRVLLDVVQFRPEDIIIQTFEGWLLIKAQHGPRMDEHGFISRSFTRQYKLPDGVENKDLSALFCHDGILVVEMKNSVEKN
;
A
#
# COMPACT_ATOMS: atom_id res chain seq x y z
N GLY A 1 12.63 -17.07 5.50
CA GLY A 1 12.22 -15.66 5.56
C GLY A 1 11.50 -15.40 6.86
N THR A 2 11.24 -14.14 7.19
CA THR A 2 10.45 -13.75 8.35
C THR A 2 9.00 -13.53 7.90
N GLU A 3 8.04 -14.20 8.53
CA GLU A 3 6.62 -13.92 8.28
C GLU A 3 6.23 -12.58 8.90
N LEU A 4 5.54 -11.75 8.12
CA LEU A 4 5.05 -10.45 8.56
C LEU A 4 3.53 -10.50 8.75
N VAL A 5 3.06 -9.84 9.81
CA VAL A 5 1.62 -9.74 10.09
C VAL A 5 0.99 -8.69 9.18
N ILE A 6 -0.13 -9.06 8.58
CA ILE A 6 -1.01 -8.14 7.84
C ILE A 6 -2.11 -7.71 8.81
N SER A 7 -2.28 -6.41 9.01
CA SER A 7 -3.32 -5.86 9.89
C SER A 7 -4.51 -5.35 9.08
N ASP A 8 -5.72 -5.67 9.52
CA ASP A 8 -6.90 -4.99 8.98
C ASP A 8 -7.06 -3.67 9.71
N VAL A 9 -6.91 -2.56 9.00
CA VAL A 9 -7.19 -1.24 9.57
C VAL A 9 -8.67 -1.04 9.33
N GLY A 10 -9.48 -1.32 10.34
CA GLY A 10 -10.89 -0.93 10.31
C GLY A 10 -11.03 0.56 9.98
N PRO A 11 -12.21 1.01 9.50
CA PRO A 11 -12.42 2.41 9.18
C PRO A 11 -11.95 3.30 10.32
N PRO A 12 -11.18 4.36 10.04
CA PRO A 12 -10.69 5.24 11.08
C PRO A 12 -11.88 5.65 11.94
N PRO A 13 -11.78 5.58 13.28
CA PRO A 13 -12.89 5.94 14.15
C PRO A 13 -13.33 7.35 13.77
N VAL A 14 -14.60 7.47 13.36
CA VAL A 14 -15.25 8.74 13.02
C VAL A 14 -15.08 9.70 14.19
N GLY A 15 -14.07 10.57 14.11
CA GLY A 15 -13.70 11.46 15.22
C GLY A 15 -12.19 11.73 15.39
N SER A 16 -11.29 10.99 14.73
CA SER A 16 -9.88 11.37 14.72
C SER A 16 -9.65 12.56 13.77
N THR A 17 -9.94 13.76 14.25
CA THR A 17 -9.50 15.01 13.61
C THR A 17 -7.99 14.92 13.43
N LEU A 18 -7.53 14.83 12.17
CA LEU A 18 -6.14 15.04 11.81
C LEU A 18 -5.70 16.36 12.43
N LYS A 19 -4.84 16.32 13.44
CA LYS A 19 -4.12 17.52 13.87
C LYS A 19 -3.21 17.89 12.71
N VAL A 20 -3.67 18.81 11.88
CA VAL A 20 -2.84 19.54 10.93
C VAL A 20 -1.73 20.17 11.74
N LEU A 21 -0.54 19.56 11.69
CA LEU A 21 0.67 20.18 12.22
C LEU A 21 0.91 21.42 11.37
N LYS A 22 0.79 22.57 12.03
CA LYS A 22 0.83 23.88 11.41
C LYS A 22 2.29 24.27 11.18
N ASP A 23 2.86 23.86 10.06
CA ASP A 23 4.12 24.44 9.59
C ASP A 23 3.82 25.82 8.98
N GLN A 24 4.17 26.87 9.73
CA GLN A 24 4.19 28.24 9.23
C GLN A 24 5.50 28.48 8.46
N GLY A 25 5.37 28.79 7.17
CA GLY A 25 6.43 29.36 6.33
C GLY A 25 5.81 30.18 5.19
N PRO A 26 6.41 31.31 4.76
CA PRO A 26 5.66 32.44 4.23
C PRO A 26 5.43 32.46 2.71
N ALA A 27 4.40 33.23 2.36
CA ALA A 27 3.88 33.66 1.07
C ALA A 27 4.81 33.61 -0.17
N THR A 28 4.26 33.11 -1.28
CA THR A 28 4.47 33.70 -2.61
C THR A 28 3.21 33.51 -3.47
N THR A 29 2.78 34.62 -4.02
CA THR A 29 1.61 34.88 -4.86
C THR A 29 1.78 34.26 -6.25
N ALA A 30 0.74 33.60 -6.77
CA ALA A 30 0.63 33.25 -8.20
C ALA A 30 -0.84 33.38 -8.67
N PRO A 31 -1.14 33.96 -9.85
CA PRO A 31 -2.52 34.15 -10.31
C PRO A 31 -2.96 33.15 -11.42
N SER A 32 -4.28 32.87 -11.38
CA SER A 32 -5.26 32.72 -12.48
C SER A 32 -5.32 31.50 -13.42
N SER A 33 -6.57 31.02 -13.58
CA SER A 33 -7.23 30.34 -14.73
C SER A 33 -6.76 28.89 -15.03
N GLN A 34 -7.60 27.90 -15.36
CA GLN A 34 -8.85 27.87 -16.11
C GLN A 34 -9.54 26.51 -15.87
N ARG A 35 -10.88 26.50 -15.86
CA ARG A 35 -11.73 25.29 -15.93
C ARG A 35 -11.56 24.59 -17.28
N CYS A 36 -11.46 23.25 -17.28
CA CYS A 36 -11.91 22.42 -18.40
C CYS A 36 -12.74 21.26 -17.86
N ALA A 37 -14.05 21.34 -18.05
CA ALA A 37 -14.92 20.18 -18.10
C ALA A 37 -14.95 19.70 -19.55
N THR A 38 -14.70 18.41 -19.77
CA THR A 38 -15.18 17.70 -20.96
C THR A 38 -15.44 16.26 -20.56
N GLU A 39 -16.71 15.91 -20.62
CA GLU A 39 -17.27 14.57 -20.56
C GLU A 39 -16.71 13.75 -21.72
N SER A 40 -16.44 12.47 -21.49
CA SER A 40 -16.35 11.48 -22.56
C SER A 40 -17.23 10.29 -22.25
N THR A 41 -18.15 10.12 -23.18
CA THR A 41 -19.24 9.18 -23.27
C THR A 41 -18.74 7.76 -23.56
N ALA A 42 -19.45 6.80 -22.95
CA ALA A 42 -19.68 5.44 -23.41
C ALA A 42 -18.48 4.55 -23.77
N GLY A 43 -18.24 3.59 -22.89
CA GLY A 43 -17.64 2.30 -23.23
C GLY A 43 -18.24 1.23 -22.33
N ALA A 44 -19.47 0.82 -22.60
CA ALA A 44 -20.08 -0.35 -22.00
C ALA A 44 -19.37 -1.61 -22.54
N GLY A 45 -18.26 -1.97 -21.91
CA GLY A 45 -17.64 -3.28 -22.04
C GLY A 45 -18.15 -4.17 -20.92
N LYS A 46 -19.23 -4.92 -21.17
CA LYS A 46 -19.49 -6.14 -20.40
C LYS A 46 -18.43 -7.16 -20.83
N SER A 47 -17.26 -7.17 -20.20
CA SER A 47 -16.36 -8.31 -20.33
C SER A 47 -16.97 -9.44 -19.52
N SER A 48 -17.41 -10.46 -20.25
CA SER A 48 -17.88 -11.73 -19.71
C SER A 48 -16.93 -12.20 -18.61
N GLN A 49 -17.56 -12.53 -17.50
CA GLN A 49 -17.03 -13.21 -16.33
C GLN A 49 -16.37 -14.52 -16.79
N GLU A 50 -15.08 -14.44 -17.05
CA GLU A 50 -14.16 -15.53 -16.78
C GLU A 50 -13.44 -15.08 -15.51
N GLU A 51 -13.91 -15.56 -14.36
CA GLU A 51 -13.14 -15.53 -13.11
C GLU A 51 -11.92 -16.45 -13.31
N GLU A 52 -11.00 -15.97 -14.15
CA GLU A 52 -9.63 -16.45 -14.18
C GLU A 52 -9.13 -16.30 -12.75
N ASN A 53 -8.73 -17.40 -12.13
CA ASN A 53 -8.13 -17.46 -10.81
C ASN A 53 -6.93 -16.50 -10.77
N THR A 54 -7.20 -15.24 -10.46
CA THR A 54 -6.21 -14.17 -10.54
C THR A 54 -5.31 -14.31 -9.34
N HIS A 55 -4.16 -14.94 -9.56
CA HIS A 55 -3.12 -15.06 -8.55
C HIS A 55 -2.55 -13.67 -8.24
N PHE A 56 -3.06 -13.02 -7.20
CA PHE A 56 -2.49 -11.76 -6.71
C PHE A 56 -1.15 -12.03 -6.02
N ARG A 57 -0.10 -11.38 -6.51
CA ARG A 57 1.26 -11.46 -5.95
C ARG A 57 2.01 -10.15 -6.13
N VAL A 58 2.65 -9.70 -5.07
CA VAL A 58 3.52 -8.52 -5.03
C VAL A 58 4.91 -8.96 -4.58
N LEU A 59 5.93 -8.56 -5.35
CA LEU A 59 7.34 -8.69 -5.00
C LEU A 59 7.92 -7.29 -4.86
N LEU A 60 8.55 -7.00 -3.72
CA LEU A 60 9.08 -5.68 -3.42
C LEU A 60 10.49 -5.78 -2.85
N ASP A 61 11.43 -5.08 -3.48
CA ASP A 61 12.76 -4.88 -2.91
C ASP A 61 12.67 -3.93 -1.71
N VAL A 62 13.02 -4.47 -0.55
CA VAL A 62 13.03 -3.80 0.75
C VAL A 62 14.37 -4.02 1.46
N VAL A 63 15.46 -4.28 0.73
CA VAL A 63 16.79 -4.60 1.30
C VAL A 63 17.32 -3.55 2.27
N GLN A 64 16.87 -2.30 2.15
CA GLN A 64 17.25 -1.18 3.02
C GLN A 64 16.46 -1.13 4.34
N PHE A 65 15.52 -2.05 4.57
CA PHE A 65 14.62 -2.08 5.72
C PHE A 65 14.73 -3.42 6.46
N ARG A 66 14.55 -3.38 7.77
CA ARG A 66 14.38 -4.61 8.56
C ARG A 66 12.91 -5.02 8.59
N PRO A 67 12.60 -6.31 8.87
CA PRO A 67 11.22 -6.76 9.06
C PRO A 67 10.40 -5.88 10.00
N GLU A 68 11.00 -5.39 11.10
CA GLU A 68 10.32 -4.57 12.11
C GLU A 68 10.07 -3.12 11.66
N ASP A 69 10.74 -2.68 10.60
CA ASP A 69 10.55 -1.36 10.01
C ASP A 69 9.36 -1.33 9.02
N ILE A 70 8.75 -2.50 8.74
CA ILE A 70 7.71 -2.69 7.72
C ILE A 70 6.35 -2.94 8.40
N ILE A 71 5.34 -2.21 7.92
CA ILE A 71 3.94 -2.35 8.32
C ILE A 71 3.12 -2.68 7.08
N ILE A 72 2.32 -3.75 7.16
CA ILE A 72 1.42 -4.19 6.09
C ILE A 72 -0.01 -4.12 6.59
N GLN A 73 -0.85 -3.43 5.83
CA GLN A 73 -2.23 -3.13 6.21
C GLN A 73 -3.17 -3.40 5.05
N THR A 74 -4.38 -3.86 5.34
CA THR A 74 -5.50 -3.83 4.39
C THR A 74 -6.52 -2.80 4.83
N PHE A 75 -7.12 -2.10 3.87
CA PHE A 75 -8.19 -1.14 4.09
C PHE A 75 -9.01 -0.96 2.81
N GLU A 76 -10.34 -1.07 2.88
CA GLU A 76 -11.27 -0.79 1.77
C GLU A 76 -10.88 -1.44 0.42
N GLY A 77 -10.42 -2.70 0.44
CA GLY A 77 -10.00 -3.42 -0.76
C GLY A 77 -8.67 -2.92 -1.35
N TRP A 78 -7.81 -2.35 -0.51
CA TRP A 78 -6.44 -1.98 -0.84
C TRP A 78 -5.45 -2.65 0.11
N LEU A 79 -4.31 -3.04 -0.43
CA LEU A 79 -3.11 -3.43 0.32
C LEU A 79 -2.18 -2.22 0.43
N LEU A 80 -1.83 -1.86 1.66
CA LEU A 80 -0.95 -0.76 2.02
C LEU A 80 0.33 -1.31 2.65
N ILE A 81 1.47 -1.03 2.03
CA ILE A 81 2.79 -1.40 2.55
C ILE A 81 3.54 -0.12 2.89
N LYS A 82 3.90 0.05 4.16
CA LYS A 82 4.73 1.15 4.66
C LYS A 82 6.04 0.57 5.16
N ALA A 83 7.15 1.20 4.83
CA ALA A 83 8.41 0.92 5.51
C ALA A 83 9.04 2.24 5.94
N GLN A 84 9.55 2.30 7.16
CA GLN A 84 10.19 3.50 7.68
C GLN A 84 11.26 3.12 8.70
N HIS A 85 12.45 3.69 8.53
CA HIS A 85 13.44 3.72 9.59
C HIS A 85 13.93 5.16 9.81
N GLY A 86 14.18 5.49 11.08
CA GLY A 86 14.82 6.75 11.46
C GLY A 86 16.30 6.81 11.10
N PRO A 87 17.03 7.82 11.59
CA PRO A 87 18.44 8.00 11.28
C PRO A 87 19.28 6.78 11.68
N ARG A 88 20.01 6.21 10.71
CA ARG A 88 21.02 5.17 10.89
C ARG A 88 22.32 5.62 10.25
N MET A 89 23.46 5.28 10.84
CA MET A 89 24.74 5.49 10.16
C MET A 89 24.90 4.52 9.00
N ASP A 90 25.30 5.04 7.84
CA ASP A 90 25.84 4.29 6.71
C ASP A 90 27.20 4.89 6.28
N GLU A 91 27.72 4.46 5.13
CA GLU A 91 29.02 4.90 4.58
C GLU A 91 29.12 6.43 4.35
N HIS A 92 27.98 7.12 4.26
CA HIS A 92 27.91 8.55 3.92
C HIS A 92 27.35 9.43 5.05
N GLY A 93 27.11 8.85 6.24
CA GLY A 93 26.61 9.56 7.41
C GLY A 93 25.27 9.04 7.88
N PHE A 94 24.42 9.92 8.43
CA PHE A 94 23.10 9.50 8.91
C PHE A 94 22.06 9.52 7.79
N ILE A 95 21.39 8.38 7.59
CA ILE A 95 20.32 8.22 6.61
C ILE A 95 19.02 7.78 7.27
N SER A 96 17.91 8.40 6.85
CA SER A 96 16.55 7.96 7.14
C SER A 96 15.87 7.64 5.81
N ARG A 97 15.12 6.53 5.75
CA ARG A 97 14.38 6.14 4.55
C ARG A 97 12.95 5.82 4.93
N SER A 98 12.02 6.18 4.05
CA SER A 98 10.63 5.78 4.15
C SER A 98 10.02 5.58 2.76
N PHE A 99 9.09 4.64 2.66
CA PHE A 99 8.22 4.54 1.50
C PHE A 99 6.81 4.11 1.90
N THR A 100 5.85 4.37 1.01
CA THR A 100 4.50 3.84 1.11
C THR A 100 4.08 3.39 -0.29
N ARG A 101 3.61 2.14 -0.42
CA ARG A 101 3.02 1.60 -1.65
C ARG A 101 1.61 1.13 -1.39
N GLN A 102 0.74 1.32 -2.37
CA GLN A 102 -0.65 0.90 -2.35
C GLN A 102 -0.93 0.04 -3.58
N TYR A 103 -1.62 -1.08 -3.37
CA TYR A 103 -2.01 -2.03 -4.41
C TYR A 103 -3.50 -2.30 -4.30
N LYS A 104 -4.21 -2.26 -5.43
CA LYS A 104 -5.62 -2.64 -5.44
C LYS A 104 -5.71 -4.15 -5.26
N LEU A 105 -6.50 -4.59 -4.28
CA LEU A 105 -6.77 -6.01 -4.11
C LEU A 105 -7.86 -6.45 -5.10
N PRO A 106 -7.82 -7.71 -5.57
CA PRO A 106 -8.95 -8.30 -6.26
C PRO A 106 -10.21 -8.26 -5.38
N ASP A 107 -11.36 -8.27 -6.03
CA ASP A 107 -12.64 -8.19 -5.32
C ASP A 107 -12.82 -9.38 -4.38
N GLY A 108 -13.31 -9.10 -3.16
CA GLY A 108 -13.56 -10.12 -2.14
C GLY A 108 -12.32 -10.64 -1.40
N VAL A 109 -11.10 -10.19 -1.75
CA VAL A 109 -9.88 -10.57 -1.03
C VAL A 109 -9.77 -9.79 0.27
N GLU A 110 -9.70 -10.52 1.39
CA GLU A 110 -9.51 -9.97 2.73
C GLU A 110 -8.10 -10.26 3.27
N ASN A 111 -7.74 -9.61 4.39
CA ASN A 111 -6.48 -9.84 5.10
C ASN A 111 -6.17 -11.34 5.30
N LYS A 112 -7.17 -12.11 5.76
CA LYS A 112 -7.02 -13.54 6.07
C LYS A 112 -6.56 -14.38 4.87
N ASP A 113 -6.88 -13.91 3.66
CA ASP A 113 -6.59 -14.59 2.40
C ASP A 113 -5.17 -14.27 1.91
N LEU A 114 -4.46 -13.35 2.57
CA LEU A 114 -3.10 -12.95 2.21
C LEU A 114 -2.06 -13.54 3.15
N SER A 115 -0.85 -13.68 2.63
CA SER A 115 0.36 -13.99 3.40
C SER A 115 1.48 -13.01 3.02
N ALA A 116 2.39 -12.73 3.96
CA ALA A 116 3.52 -11.86 3.73
C ALA A 116 4.82 -12.50 4.27
N LEU A 117 5.83 -12.59 3.42
CA LEU A 117 7.12 -13.18 3.73
C LEU A 117 8.25 -12.21 3.35
N PHE A 118 9.08 -11.85 4.33
CA PHE A 118 10.34 -11.15 4.11
C PHE A 118 11.45 -12.17 3.87
N CYS A 119 11.96 -12.25 2.66
CA CYS A 119 13.05 -13.16 2.30
C CYS A 119 14.42 -12.60 2.73
N HIS A 120 15.40 -13.49 2.90
CA HIS A 120 16.74 -13.14 3.38
C HIS A 120 17.55 -12.34 2.35
N ASP A 121 17.12 -12.35 1.10
CA ASP A 121 17.66 -11.56 -0.02
C ASP A 121 17.10 -10.13 -0.07
N GLY A 122 16.27 -9.74 0.90
CA GLY A 122 15.68 -8.39 0.96
C GLY A 122 14.43 -8.22 0.12
N ILE A 123 13.82 -9.32 -0.34
CA ILE A 123 12.55 -9.27 -1.09
C ILE A 123 11.37 -9.54 -0.16
N LEU A 124 10.42 -8.62 -0.11
CA LEU A 124 9.11 -8.82 0.49
C LEU A 124 8.16 -9.43 -0.55
N VAL A 125 7.58 -10.57 -0.21
CA VAL A 125 6.54 -11.25 -0.98
C VAL A 125 5.21 -11.06 -0.26
N VAL A 126 4.19 -10.54 -0.94
CA VAL A 126 2.80 -10.56 -0.46
C VAL A 126 1.94 -11.25 -1.50
N GLU A 127 1.23 -12.30 -1.12
CA GLU A 127 0.45 -13.11 -2.06
C GLU A 127 -0.82 -13.69 -1.45
N MET A 128 -1.81 -13.95 -2.30
CA MET A 128 -2.98 -14.71 -1.93
C MET A 128 -2.59 -16.15 -1.58
N LYS A 129 -3.15 -16.65 -0.47
CA LYS A 129 -3.15 -18.07 -0.16
C LYS A 129 -4.03 -18.76 -1.19
N ASN A 130 -3.56 -19.88 -1.73
CA ASN A 130 -4.42 -20.72 -2.56
C ASN A 130 -5.56 -21.23 -1.66
N SER A 131 -6.75 -20.66 -1.81
CA SER A 131 -7.95 -21.20 -1.19
C SER A 131 -8.18 -22.58 -1.79
N VAL A 132 -7.86 -23.61 -1.01
CA VAL A 132 -8.23 -24.98 -1.34
C VAL A 132 -9.75 -24.99 -1.47
N GLU A 133 -10.21 -25.18 -2.70
CA GLU A 133 -11.62 -25.31 -3.06
C GLU A 133 -12.27 -26.33 -2.12
N LYS A 134 -13.17 -25.86 -1.25
CA LYS A 134 -13.96 -26.76 -0.41
C LYS A 134 -14.99 -27.42 -1.31
N ASN A 135 -14.67 -28.64 -1.73
CA ASN A 135 -15.56 -29.55 -2.43
C ASN A 135 -16.61 -30.17 -1.50
#